data_AF-A0A933ZT87-F1
#
_entry.id   AF-A0A933ZT87-F1
#
_cell.length_a   1.000
_cell.length_b   1.000
_cell.length_c   1.000
_cell.angle_alpha   90.00
_cell.angle_beta   90.00
_cell.angle_gamma   90.00
#
_symmetry.space_group_name_H-M   'P 1'
#
loop_
_entity.id
_entity.type
_entity.pdbx_description
1 polymer ?
#
loop_
_entity_poly.entity_id
_entity_poly.type
_entity_poly.pdbx_seq_one_letter_code
_entity_poly.pdbx_strand_id
1 'polypeptide(L)'
;MSRPVIIAAAALALSLVSCRRAGAPDAGEPAAPPKIFLSKDRTDLLFTYVDEEGRLQDVDSADQVPEVRRKSVLVRDLSKNADELKADQYVFVADLTREEDGAWPCTAVSRYAIDRSIRAGDFAATDDADDGGQRIVLYGTSWCGACSQARQWFKARGLPFADKDIEKDPRAAAEMQRKMKRAGLPMGGVPVIDVMGELILGFDERRIAALVKGT
;
A
#
# COMPACT_ATOMS: atom_id res chain seq x y z
N MET A 1 -14.97 -74.02 30.89
CA MET A 1 -14.70 -72.74 31.58
C MET A 1 -13.31 -72.27 31.17
N SER A 2 -13.19 -71.01 30.77
CA SER A 2 -11.95 -70.23 30.53
C SER A 2 -11.08 -70.50 29.28
N ARG A 3 -11.13 -69.49 28.40
CA ARG A 3 -10.47 -69.13 27.12
C ARG A 3 -9.03 -69.63 26.85
N PRO A 4 -8.63 -69.66 25.56
CA PRO A 4 -7.35 -69.05 25.19
C PRO A 4 -7.40 -68.11 23.96
N VAL A 5 -6.83 -66.93 24.20
CA VAL A 5 -5.90 -66.11 23.39
C VAL A 5 -6.13 -66.01 21.86
N ILE A 6 -6.69 -64.87 21.44
CA ILE A 6 -6.62 -64.37 20.06
C ILE A 6 -5.35 -63.50 19.95
N ILE A 7 -4.45 -63.89 19.06
CA ILE A 7 -3.28 -63.09 18.66
C ILE A 7 -3.78 -62.04 17.65
N ALA A 8 -3.83 -60.77 18.08
CA ALA A 8 -4.11 -59.65 17.18
C ALA A 8 -2.78 -59.12 16.61
N ALA A 9 -2.52 -59.40 15.33
CA ALA A 9 -1.46 -58.77 14.57
C ALA A 9 -1.88 -57.33 14.21
N ALA A 10 -1.19 -56.35 14.78
CA ALA A 10 -1.37 -54.94 14.45
C ALA A 10 -0.71 -54.63 13.10
N ALA A 11 -1.50 -54.56 12.04
CA ALA A 11 -1.09 -53.97 10.77
C ALA A 11 -1.25 -52.44 10.87
N LEU A 12 -0.13 -51.75 11.03
CA LEU A 12 -0.04 -50.29 11.06
C LEU A 12 -0.25 -49.74 9.64
N ALA A 13 -1.50 -49.45 9.27
CA ALA A 13 -1.82 -48.74 8.05
C ALA A 13 -1.47 -47.26 8.22
N LEU A 14 -0.31 -46.86 7.67
CA LEU A 14 0.12 -45.47 7.54
C LEU A 14 -0.89 -44.74 6.65
N SER A 15 -1.84 -44.04 7.28
CA SER A 15 -2.76 -43.17 6.58
C SER A 15 -1.99 -41.93 6.12
N LEU A 16 -1.77 -41.80 4.81
CA LEU A 16 -1.34 -40.56 4.17
C LEU A 16 -2.44 -39.51 4.36
N VAL A 17 -2.42 -38.86 5.52
CA VAL A 17 -3.16 -37.62 5.74
C VAL A 17 -2.51 -36.59 4.82
N SER A 18 -3.15 -36.41 3.66
CA SER A 18 -2.96 -35.25 2.81
C SER A 18 -3.22 -34.01 3.68
N CYS A 19 -2.15 -33.38 4.16
CA CYS A 19 -2.20 -32.05 4.75
C CYS A 19 -2.62 -31.08 3.63
N ARG A 20 -3.93 -30.98 3.43
CA ARG A 20 -4.56 -29.84 2.78
C ARG A 20 -4.26 -28.67 3.71
N ARG A 21 -3.18 -27.95 3.42
CA ARG A 21 -2.87 -26.68 4.08
C ARG A 21 -4.01 -25.74 3.71
N ALA A 22 -5.02 -25.72 4.57
CA ALA A 22 -6.07 -24.73 4.56
C ALA A 22 -5.36 -23.37 4.54
N GLY A 23 -5.57 -22.62 3.47
CA GLY A 23 -5.22 -21.21 3.44
C GLY A 23 -5.80 -20.59 4.70
N ALA A 24 -4.95 -19.90 5.45
CA ALA A 24 -5.42 -19.07 6.55
C ALA A 24 -6.51 -18.14 5.99
N PRO A 25 -7.63 -17.97 6.70
CA PRO A 25 -8.69 -17.08 6.26
C PRO A 25 -8.13 -15.65 6.10
N ASP A 26 -8.45 -15.04 4.96
CA ASP A 26 -8.22 -13.63 4.64
C ASP A 26 -8.54 -12.76 5.86
N ALA A 27 -7.49 -12.28 6.53
CA ALA A 27 -7.64 -11.25 7.55
C ALA A 27 -7.99 -9.97 6.79
N GLY A 28 -9.29 -9.66 6.86
CA GLY A 28 -9.93 -8.58 6.14
C GLY A 28 -9.12 -7.29 6.15
N GLU A 29 -9.14 -6.65 5.00
CA GLU A 29 -8.59 -5.34 4.74
C GLU A 29 -8.80 -4.39 5.93
N PRO A 30 -7.73 -3.87 6.54
CA PRO A 30 -7.87 -3.03 7.71
C PRO A 30 -8.69 -1.78 7.39
N ALA A 31 -9.61 -1.43 8.29
CA ALA A 31 -10.30 -0.15 8.28
C ALA A 31 -9.32 1.01 8.09
N ALA A 32 -9.79 2.08 7.44
CA ALA A 32 -9.01 3.26 7.08
C ALA A 32 -8.01 3.63 8.18
N PRO A 33 -6.73 3.82 7.83
CA PRO A 33 -5.70 3.90 8.83
C PRO A 33 -5.93 5.07 9.79
N PRO A 34 -5.73 4.85 11.11
CA PRO A 34 -5.78 5.95 12.06
C PRO A 34 -4.69 6.96 11.72
N LYS A 35 -5.06 8.23 11.66
CA LYS A 35 -4.09 9.33 11.72
C LYS A 35 -3.61 9.39 13.16
N ILE A 36 -2.31 9.20 13.35
CA ILE A 36 -1.66 9.35 14.64
C ILE A 36 -0.66 10.50 14.56
N PHE A 37 -0.39 11.13 15.69
CA PHE A 37 0.59 12.20 15.80
C PHE A 37 1.78 11.68 16.60
N LEU A 38 3.00 11.80 16.06
CA LEU A 38 4.22 11.43 16.75
C LEU A 38 4.95 12.68 17.22
N SER A 39 5.09 12.83 18.54
CA SER A 39 5.80 13.96 19.14
C SER A 39 7.29 13.89 18.83
N LYS A 40 7.90 15.04 18.52
CA LYS A 40 9.32 15.18 18.18
C LYS A 40 10.28 14.94 19.34
N ASP A 41 9.80 15.05 20.58
CA ASP A 41 10.61 14.92 21.79
C ASP A 41 10.90 13.45 22.15
N ARG A 42 10.38 12.51 21.33
CA ARG A 42 10.55 11.07 21.49
C ARG A 42 11.92 10.63 20.94
N THR A 43 12.70 9.98 21.79
CA THR A 43 14.04 9.44 21.46
C THR A 43 14.02 7.95 21.10
N ASP A 44 12.85 7.36 21.17
CA ASP A 44 12.50 5.97 20.93
C ASP A 44 11.87 5.78 19.55
N LEU A 45 12.18 6.65 18.59
CA LEU A 45 11.70 6.57 17.21
C LEU A 45 12.83 6.15 16.28
N LEU A 46 12.55 5.17 15.42
CA LEU A 46 13.41 4.81 14.30
C LEU A 46 12.77 5.32 13.00
N PHE A 47 13.55 6.04 12.22
CA PHE A 47 13.15 6.60 10.93
C PHE A 47 13.80 5.78 9.82
N THR A 48 12.99 5.23 8.92
CA THR A 48 13.46 4.45 7.78
C THR A 48 13.12 5.19 6.49
N TYR A 49 14.11 5.41 5.63
CA TYR A 49 13.93 6.03 4.31
C TYR A 49 14.63 5.22 3.20
N VAL A 50 14.31 5.53 1.95
CA VAL A 50 14.94 4.91 0.78
C VAL A 50 16.01 5.84 0.20
N ASP A 51 17.24 5.36 0.06
CA ASP A 51 18.34 6.11 -0.54
C ASP A 51 18.23 6.21 -2.09
N GLU A 52 19.19 6.87 -2.73
CA GLU A 52 19.19 7.04 -4.19
C GLU A 52 19.34 5.71 -4.94
N GLU A 53 19.97 4.73 -4.32
CA GLU A 53 20.15 3.37 -4.84
C GLU A 53 18.97 2.46 -4.54
N GLY A 54 17.91 2.95 -3.89
CA GLY A 54 16.72 2.17 -3.56
C GLY A 54 16.87 1.29 -2.31
N ARG A 55 17.89 1.51 -1.49
CA ARG A 55 18.11 0.74 -0.24
C ARG A 55 17.44 1.44 0.94
N LEU A 56 16.91 0.63 1.85
CA LEU A 56 16.36 1.12 3.10
C LEU A 56 17.52 1.50 4.04
N GLN A 57 17.46 2.71 4.56
CA GLN A 57 18.38 3.25 5.55
C GLN A 57 17.60 3.59 6.81
N ASP A 58 18.09 3.10 7.94
CA ASP A 58 17.52 3.34 9.26
C ASP A 58 18.36 4.39 9.99
N VAL A 59 17.71 5.44 10.49
CA VAL A 59 18.32 6.51 11.28
C VAL A 59 17.49 6.76 12.54
N ASP A 60 18.17 7.14 13.62
CA ASP A 60 17.57 7.38 14.94
C ASP A 60 17.17 8.86 15.17
N SER A 61 17.38 9.72 14.17
CA SER A 61 16.96 11.12 14.21
C SER A 61 16.40 11.59 12.87
N ALA A 62 15.31 12.35 12.94
CA ALA A 62 14.69 13.02 11.79
C ALA A 62 15.68 13.94 11.03
N ASP A 63 16.67 14.51 11.73
CA ASP A 63 17.66 15.40 11.12
C ASP A 63 18.59 14.68 10.14
N GLN A 64 18.83 13.39 10.36
CA GLN A 64 19.67 12.55 9.50
C GLN A 64 18.97 12.15 8.20
N VAL A 65 17.63 12.31 8.13
CA VAL A 65 16.89 12.06 6.90
C VAL A 65 17.14 13.20 5.92
N PRO A 66 17.63 12.92 4.69
CA PRO A 66 17.82 13.95 3.67
C PRO A 66 16.53 14.72 3.40
N GLU A 67 16.61 16.05 3.25
CA GLU A 67 15.43 16.92 3.08
C GLU A 67 14.49 16.45 1.95
N VAL A 68 15.07 15.93 0.86
CA VAL A 68 14.34 15.41 -0.30
C VAL A 68 13.45 14.22 0.04
N ARG A 69 13.75 13.48 1.13
CA ARG A 69 13.05 12.27 1.56
C ARG A 69 12.12 12.49 2.76
N ARG A 70 12.12 13.69 3.35
CA ARG A 70 11.38 14.00 4.58
C ARG A 70 9.85 13.95 4.42
N LYS A 71 9.32 13.98 3.19
CA LYS A 71 7.86 13.95 2.94
C LYS A 71 7.22 12.60 3.27
N SER A 72 7.97 11.50 3.15
CA SER A 72 7.44 10.15 3.36
C SER A 72 8.48 9.25 4.02
N VAL A 73 8.53 9.29 5.35
CA VAL A 73 9.49 8.53 6.16
C VAL A 73 8.74 7.48 6.96
N LEU A 74 9.16 6.23 6.88
CA LEU A 74 8.63 5.17 7.73
C LEU A 74 9.10 5.43 9.16
N VAL A 75 8.17 5.48 10.11
CA VAL A 75 8.49 5.69 11.52
C VAL A 75 8.08 4.47 12.32
N ARG A 76 8.99 3.99 13.16
CA ARG A 76 8.75 2.91 14.10
C ARG A 76 8.98 3.40 15.52
N ASP A 77 7.94 3.29 16.34
CA ASP A 77 8.04 3.51 17.78
C ASP A 77 8.68 2.27 18.42
N LEU A 78 9.87 2.42 18.99
CA LEU A 78 10.64 1.35 19.63
C LEU A 78 10.21 1.11 21.09
N SER A 79 9.44 2.03 21.70
CA SER A 79 8.91 1.82 23.06
C SER A 79 7.69 0.91 23.11
N LYS A 80 7.00 0.76 21.98
CA LYS A 80 5.79 -0.07 21.86
C LYS A 80 6.12 -1.42 21.26
N ASN A 81 5.51 -2.47 21.79
CA ASN A 81 5.71 -3.80 21.24
C ASN A 81 4.93 -3.98 19.91
N ALA A 82 5.32 -4.98 19.12
CA ALA A 82 4.74 -5.25 17.80
C ALA A 82 3.20 -5.40 17.84
N ASP A 83 2.66 -5.99 18.91
CA ASP A 83 1.21 -6.18 19.08
C ASP A 83 0.46 -4.87 19.34
N GLU A 84 1.06 -3.94 20.10
CA GLU A 84 0.46 -2.63 20.42
C GLU A 84 0.45 -1.70 19.21
N LEU A 85 1.47 -1.82 18.36
CA LEU A 85 1.56 -1.10 17.10
C LEU A 85 0.77 -1.78 15.98
N LYS A 86 0.27 -3.00 16.21
CA LYS A 86 -0.23 -3.90 15.16
C LYS A 86 0.75 -3.91 13.98
N ALA A 87 2.04 -4.03 14.30
CA ALA A 87 3.13 -3.90 13.33
C ALA A 87 3.08 -5.02 12.28
N ASP A 88 2.38 -6.13 12.54
CA ASP A 88 2.02 -7.14 11.55
C ASP A 88 1.05 -6.62 10.48
N GLN A 89 0.18 -5.68 10.83
CA GLN A 89 -0.90 -5.15 9.98
C GLN A 89 -0.60 -3.77 9.39
N TYR A 90 0.18 -2.93 10.08
CA TYR A 90 0.44 -1.56 9.68
C TYR A 90 1.92 -1.18 9.82
N VAL A 91 2.31 -0.19 9.02
CA VAL A 91 3.48 0.65 9.25
C VAL A 91 3.01 2.09 9.42
N PHE A 92 3.83 2.97 9.97
CA PHE A 92 3.49 4.39 10.08
C PHE A 92 4.39 5.20 9.17
N VAL A 93 3.82 6.13 8.41
CA VAL A 93 4.54 7.04 7.53
C VAL A 93 4.32 8.46 8.02
N ALA A 94 5.41 9.18 8.32
CA ALA A 94 5.39 10.56 8.75
C ALA A 94 5.83 11.49 7.61
N ASP A 95 5.18 12.65 7.54
CA ASP A 95 5.67 13.80 6.79
C ASP A 95 6.46 14.71 7.74
N LEU A 96 7.79 14.57 7.74
CA LEU A 96 8.70 15.35 8.58
C LEU A 96 8.82 16.80 8.12
N THR A 97 8.24 17.18 6.98
CA THR A 97 8.20 18.58 6.51
C THR A 97 7.04 19.36 7.11
N ARG A 98 6.08 18.67 7.73
CA ARG A 98 4.90 19.27 8.37
C ARG A 98 4.95 19.03 9.87
N GLU A 99 5.02 20.12 10.63
CA GLU A 99 4.92 20.09 12.08
C GLU A 99 3.58 20.73 12.50
N GLU A 100 2.83 20.03 13.34
CA GLU A 100 1.60 20.53 13.95
C GLU A 100 1.69 20.28 15.46
N ASP A 101 1.67 21.35 16.27
CA ASP A 101 1.77 21.31 17.73
C ASP A 101 2.95 20.48 18.29
N GLY A 102 4.13 20.53 17.64
CA GLY A 102 5.32 19.79 18.09
C GLY A 102 5.28 18.29 17.76
N ALA A 103 4.35 17.87 16.91
CA ALA A 103 4.25 16.50 16.42
C ALA A 103 4.22 16.44 14.89
N TRP A 104 4.71 15.33 14.34
CA TRP A 104 4.59 15.02 12.92
C TRP A 104 3.27 14.26 12.66
N PRO A 105 2.47 14.66 11.66
CA PRO A 105 1.30 13.92 11.25
C PRO A 105 1.74 12.60 10.63
N CYS A 106 1.29 11.50 11.21
CA CYS A 106 1.61 10.15 10.78
C CYS A 106 0.36 9.45 10.25
N THR A 107 0.52 8.83 9.09
CA THR A 107 -0.51 8.00 8.48
C THR A 107 -0.12 6.56 8.68
N ALA A 108 -0.97 5.78 9.34
CA ALA A 108 -0.78 4.33 9.30
C ALA A 108 -0.99 3.86 7.85
N VAL A 109 -0.20 2.93 7.36
CA VAL A 109 -0.36 2.34 6.02
C VAL A 109 -0.37 0.85 6.21
N SER A 110 -1.25 0.14 5.50
CA SER A 110 -1.32 -1.31 5.60
C SER A 110 0.04 -1.93 5.24
N ARG A 111 0.59 -2.72 6.16
CA ARG A 111 1.83 -3.46 5.93
C ARG A 111 1.66 -4.48 4.81
N TYR A 112 0.45 -5.02 4.62
CA TYR A 112 0.14 -5.90 3.50
C TYR A 112 0.24 -5.17 2.15
N ALA A 113 -0.23 -3.92 2.06
CA ALA A 113 -0.12 -3.12 0.85
C ALA A 113 1.35 -2.85 0.48
N ILE A 114 2.17 -2.54 1.49
CA ILE A 114 3.61 -2.28 1.29
C ILE A 114 4.38 -3.58 1.04
N ASP A 115 4.13 -4.65 1.79
CA ASP A 115 4.79 -5.94 1.61
C ASP A 115 4.47 -6.55 0.23
N ARG A 116 3.26 -6.31 -0.31
CA ARG A 116 2.93 -6.63 -1.70
C ARG A 116 3.78 -5.83 -2.68
N SER A 117 3.94 -4.52 -2.48
CA SER A 117 4.79 -3.68 -3.33
C SER A 117 6.27 -4.05 -3.21
N ILE A 118 6.77 -4.30 -2.00
CA ILE A 118 8.15 -4.72 -1.72
C ILE A 118 8.45 -6.09 -2.35
N ARG A 119 7.56 -7.08 -2.22
CA ARG A 119 7.70 -8.40 -2.87
C ARG A 119 7.55 -8.33 -4.39
N ALA A 120 6.81 -7.35 -4.90
CA ALA A 120 6.75 -7.03 -6.31
C ALA A 120 7.96 -6.19 -6.81
N GLY A 121 8.88 -5.80 -5.91
CA GLY A 121 10.08 -5.02 -6.25
C GLY A 121 9.84 -3.52 -6.44
N ASP A 122 8.72 -2.99 -5.94
CA ASP A 122 8.26 -1.62 -6.16
C ASP A 122 8.40 -0.74 -4.90
N PHE A 123 9.65 -0.39 -4.56
CA PHE A 123 10.00 0.43 -3.38
C PHE A 123 9.79 1.95 -3.57
N ALA A 124 9.30 2.39 -4.74
CA ALA A 124 9.12 3.80 -5.08
C ALA A 124 7.73 4.35 -4.67
N ALA A 125 6.88 3.54 -4.04
CA ALA A 125 5.48 3.87 -3.73
C ALA A 125 5.29 4.92 -2.61
N THR A 126 6.36 5.37 -1.94
CA THR A 126 6.25 6.38 -0.87
C THR A 126 6.13 7.81 -1.41
N ASP A 127 6.53 8.08 -2.65
CA ASP A 127 6.31 9.38 -3.30
C ASP A 127 4.89 9.50 -3.90
N ASP A 128 4.20 8.37 -4.07
CA ASP A 128 2.85 8.26 -4.63
C ASP A 128 1.75 8.37 -3.53
N ALA A 129 2.14 8.59 -2.26
CA ALA A 129 1.24 8.69 -1.11
C ALA A 129 0.37 9.97 -1.06
N ASP A 130 0.53 10.89 -2.02
CA ASP A 130 -0.25 12.14 -2.12
C ASP A 130 -1.73 11.90 -2.52
N ASP A 131 -2.07 10.68 -2.93
CA ASP A 131 -3.45 10.28 -3.28
C ASP A 131 -4.37 10.11 -2.07
N GLY A 132 -3.91 10.43 -0.85
CA GLY A 132 -4.75 10.35 0.36
C GLY A 132 -5.26 8.94 0.66
N GLY A 133 -4.53 7.91 0.22
CA GLY A 133 -4.93 6.50 0.35
C GLY A 133 -6.03 6.06 -0.62
N GLN A 134 -6.35 6.85 -1.66
CA GLN A 134 -7.34 6.46 -2.66
C GLN A 134 -6.83 5.32 -3.54
N ARG A 135 -7.67 4.30 -3.70
CA ARG A 135 -7.36 3.11 -4.51
C ARG A 135 -7.44 3.35 -6.01
N ILE A 136 -8.02 4.48 -6.40
CA ILE A 136 -8.23 4.89 -7.79
C ILE A 136 -7.65 6.29 -7.96
N VAL A 137 -6.79 6.48 -8.95
CA VAL A 137 -6.23 7.78 -9.33
C VAL A 137 -6.54 8.03 -10.79
N LEU A 138 -7.13 9.18 -11.09
CA LEU A 138 -7.38 9.66 -12.44
C LEU A 138 -6.39 10.77 -12.76
N TYR A 139 -5.44 10.50 -13.64
CA TYR A 139 -4.62 11.54 -14.27
C TYR A 139 -5.32 12.01 -15.53
N GLY A 140 -5.65 13.30 -15.57
CA GLY A 140 -6.42 13.86 -16.66
C GLY A 140 -6.19 15.34 -16.87
N THR A 141 -7.00 15.95 -17.72
CA THR A 141 -7.06 17.40 -17.91
C THR A 141 -8.51 17.89 -17.83
N SER A 142 -8.69 19.14 -17.44
CA SER A 142 -10.02 19.74 -17.27
C SER A 142 -10.83 19.80 -18.57
N TRP A 143 -10.19 19.88 -19.73
CA TRP A 143 -10.85 20.02 -21.04
C TRP A 143 -11.10 18.68 -21.75
N CYS A 144 -10.56 17.56 -21.24
CA CYS A 144 -10.69 16.27 -21.90
C CYS A 144 -12.06 15.62 -21.64
N GLY A 145 -12.79 15.34 -22.71
CA GLY A 145 -14.11 14.71 -22.65
C GLY A 145 -14.09 13.28 -22.09
N ALA A 146 -13.05 12.49 -22.39
CA ALA A 146 -12.90 11.14 -21.83
C ALA A 146 -12.58 11.18 -20.32
N CYS A 147 -11.78 12.15 -19.87
CA CYS A 147 -11.55 12.38 -18.43
C CYS A 147 -12.86 12.73 -17.73
N SER A 148 -13.68 13.58 -18.34
CA SER A 148 -14.98 13.98 -17.79
C SER A 148 -15.96 12.81 -17.69
N GLN A 149 -15.93 11.88 -18.64
CA GLN A 149 -16.71 10.64 -18.59
C GLN A 149 -16.25 9.74 -17.43
N ALA A 150 -14.94 9.53 -17.28
CA ALA A 150 -14.38 8.76 -16.16
C ALA A 150 -14.79 9.33 -14.79
N ARG A 151 -14.64 10.66 -14.60
CA ARG A 151 -15.05 11.35 -13.36
C ARG A 151 -16.52 11.12 -13.04
N GLN A 152 -17.41 11.25 -14.02
CA GLN A 152 -18.83 11.01 -13.83
C GLN A 152 -19.12 9.56 -13.48
N TRP A 153 -18.46 8.62 -14.15
CA TRP A 153 -18.64 7.20 -13.91
C TRP A 153 -18.24 6.78 -12.50
N PHE A 154 -17.10 7.29 -11.99
CA PHE A 154 -16.66 7.06 -10.62
C PHE A 154 -17.65 7.66 -9.61
N LYS A 155 -18.05 8.93 -9.80
CA LYS A 155 -19.01 9.62 -8.93
C LYS A 155 -20.36 8.91 -8.88
N ALA A 156 -20.89 8.51 -10.04
CA ALA A 156 -22.18 7.81 -10.13
C ALA A 156 -22.19 6.47 -9.39
N ARG A 157 -21.02 5.85 -9.20
CA ARG A 157 -20.87 4.57 -8.49
C ARG A 157 -20.38 4.73 -7.05
N GLY A 158 -20.20 5.96 -6.58
CA GLY A 158 -19.67 6.24 -5.25
C GLY A 158 -18.25 5.72 -5.06
N LEU A 159 -17.48 5.57 -6.14
CA LEU A 159 -16.09 5.14 -6.07
C LEU A 159 -15.23 6.35 -5.70
N PRO A 160 -14.56 6.33 -4.53
CA PRO A 160 -13.69 7.43 -4.15
C PRO A 160 -12.39 7.33 -4.98
N PHE A 161 -11.94 8.48 -5.48
CA PHE A 161 -10.79 8.56 -6.37
C PHE A 161 -10.05 9.89 -6.19
N ALA A 162 -8.75 9.88 -6.44
CA ALA A 162 -7.96 11.09 -6.57
C ALA A 162 -8.05 11.62 -8.00
N ASP A 163 -8.42 12.90 -8.16
CA ASP A 163 -8.56 13.56 -9.46
C ASP A 163 -7.38 14.52 -9.67
N LYS A 164 -6.42 14.11 -10.49
CA LYS A 164 -5.16 14.82 -10.70
C LYS A 164 -5.13 15.44 -12.09
N ASP A 165 -5.12 16.78 -12.14
CA ASP A 165 -4.97 17.52 -13.38
C ASP A 165 -3.49 17.72 -13.72
N ILE A 166 -2.99 16.99 -14.72
CA ILE A 166 -1.56 16.97 -15.05
C ILE A 166 -1.06 18.27 -15.71
N GLU A 167 -1.95 19.14 -16.19
CA GLU A 167 -1.57 20.45 -16.72
C GLU A 167 -1.44 21.50 -15.62
N LYS A 168 -2.22 21.34 -14.54
CA LYS A 168 -2.23 22.27 -13.40
C LYS A 168 -1.29 21.84 -12.28
N ASP A 169 -0.98 20.55 -12.20
CA ASP A 169 -0.09 19.98 -11.20
C ASP A 169 1.10 19.27 -11.88
N PRO A 170 2.27 19.92 -11.95
CA PRO A 170 3.49 19.33 -12.46
C PRO A 170 3.91 18.05 -11.72
N ARG A 171 3.52 17.90 -10.44
CA ARG A 171 3.85 16.72 -9.63
C ARG A 171 3.02 15.53 -10.10
N ALA A 172 1.72 15.73 -10.31
CA ALA A 172 0.85 14.72 -10.91
C ALA A 172 1.35 14.26 -12.29
N ALA A 173 1.81 15.19 -13.13
CA ALA A 173 2.39 14.84 -14.42
C ALA A 173 3.64 13.96 -14.28
N ALA A 174 4.57 14.35 -13.40
CA ALA A 174 5.79 13.59 -13.15
C ALA A 174 5.49 12.20 -12.56
N GLU A 175 4.51 12.11 -11.66
CA GLU A 175 4.05 10.87 -11.06
C GLU A 175 3.46 9.90 -12.10
N MET A 176 2.50 10.37 -12.90
CA MET A 176 1.94 9.61 -14.01
C MET A 176 3.05 9.10 -14.93
N GLN A 177 4.00 9.96 -15.29
CA GLN A 177 5.12 9.59 -16.17
C GLN A 177 6.01 8.50 -15.56
N ARG A 178 6.35 8.61 -14.27
CA ARG A 178 7.14 7.58 -13.57
C ARG A 178 6.42 6.24 -13.58
N LYS A 179 5.14 6.21 -13.22
CA LYS A 179 4.32 4.99 -13.18
C LYS A 179 4.23 4.34 -14.56
N MET A 180 3.95 5.13 -15.60
CA MET A 180 3.89 4.63 -16.98
C MET A 180 5.22 4.07 -17.47
N LYS A 181 6.33 4.78 -17.18
CA LYS A 181 7.68 4.31 -17.54
C LYS A 181 8.01 2.97 -16.87
N ARG A 182 7.66 2.82 -15.58
CA ARG A 182 7.88 1.58 -14.82
C ARG A 182 7.07 0.42 -15.39
N ALA A 183 5.82 0.68 -15.77
CA ALA A 183 4.95 -0.30 -16.43
C ALA A 183 5.35 -0.59 -17.90
N GLY A 184 6.36 0.09 -18.45
CA GLY A 184 6.75 -0.04 -19.86
C GLY A 184 5.67 0.44 -20.83
N LEU A 185 4.75 1.30 -20.39
CA LEU A 185 3.65 1.81 -21.18
C LEU A 185 4.05 3.07 -21.96
N PRO A 186 3.58 3.22 -23.21
CA PRO A 186 3.87 4.40 -24.01
C PRO A 186 3.14 5.62 -23.46
N MET A 187 3.81 6.78 -23.45
CA MET A 187 3.18 8.07 -23.17
C MET A 187 2.22 8.39 -24.31
N GLY A 188 0.91 8.25 -24.07
CA GLY A 188 -0.09 8.24 -25.15
C GLY A 188 -1.22 9.25 -25.01
N GLY A 189 -1.33 9.94 -23.88
CA GLY A 189 -2.40 10.91 -23.62
C GLY A 189 -3.21 10.59 -22.36
N VAL A 190 -4.27 11.37 -22.16
CA VAL A 190 -5.17 11.29 -21.00
C VAL A 190 -6.57 10.81 -21.42
N PRO A 191 -7.34 10.15 -20.54
CA PRO A 191 -7.01 9.84 -19.14
C PRO A 191 -6.02 8.68 -19.00
N VAL A 192 -5.23 8.71 -17.94
CA VAL A 192 -4.54 7.53 -17.40
C VAL A 192 -5.17 7.24 -16.05
N ILE A 193 -5.60 6.01 -15.84
CA ILE A 193 -6.31 5.59 -14.62
C ILE A 193 -5.46 4.54 -13.93
N ASP A 194 -5.04 4.82 -12.71
CA ASP A 194 -4.40 3.86 -11.83
C ASP A 194 -5.47 3.25 -10.92
N VAL A 195 -5.63 1.93 -10.98
CA VAL A 195 -6.51 1.17 -10.09
C VAL A 195 -5.64 0.19 -9.29
N MET A 196 -5.34 0.54 -8.04
CA MET A 196 -4.52 -0.28 -7.13
C MET A 196 -3.17 -0.73 -7.72
N GLY A 197 -2.51 0.13 -8.50
CA GLY A 197 -1.23 -0.14 -9.17
C GLY A 197 -1.36 -0.67 -10.60
N GLU A 198 -2.57 -1.03 -11.04
CA GLU A 198 -2.84 -1.41 -12.43
C GLU A 198 -3.17 -0.16 -13.25
N LEU A 199 -2.29 0.18 -14.20
CA LEU A 199 -2.49 1.32 -15.08
C LEU A 199 -3.35 0.97 -16.30
N ILE A 200 -4.34 1.83 -16.55
CA ILE A 200 -5.25 1.76 -17.70
C ILE A 200 -5.08 3.04 -18.51
N LEU A 201 -4.80 2.87 -19.80
CA LEU A 201 -4.75 3.99 -20.74
C LEU A 201 -6.15 4.22 -21.32
N GLY A 202 -6.63 5.45 -21.21
CA GLY A 202 -7.98 5.81 -21.60
C GLY A 202 -9.03 5.40 -20.57
N PHE A 203 -10.30 5.64 -20.94
CA PHE A 203 -11.44 5.27 -20.11
C PHE A 203 -12.06 3.96 -20.62
N ASP A 204 -11.83 2.87 -19.90
CA ASP A 204 -12.43 1.56 -20.17
C ASP A 204 -13.23 1.08 -18.95
N GLU A 205 -14.55 1.31 -19.01
CA GLU A 205 -15.46 0.93 -17.93
C GLU A 205 -15.39 -0.55 -17.55
N ARG A 206 -15.21 -1.44 -18.54
CA ARG A 206 -15.23 -2.89 -18.30
C ARG A 206 -13.99 -3.30 -17.54
N ARG A 207 -12.81 -2.80 -17.96
CA ARG A 207 -11.55 -3.10 -17.31
C ARG A 207 -11.50 -2.52 -15.90
N ILE A 208 -11.94 -1.26 -15.73
CA ILE A 208 -12.03 -0.62 -14.42
C ILE A 208 -12.98 -1.40 -13.50
N ALA A 209 -14.17 -1.76 -13.98
CA ALA A 209 -15.14 -2.50 -13.18
C ALA A 209 -14.64 -3.89 -12.78
N ALA A 210 -13.89 -4.57 -13.65
CA ALA A 210 -13.30 -5.87 -13.33
C ALA A 210 -12.28 -5.76 -12.18
N LEU A 211 -11.44 -4.72 -12.21
CA LEU A 211 -10.44 -4.47 -11.17
C LEU A 211 -11.06 -4.07 -9.84
N VAL A 212 -12.16 -3.31 -9.87
CA VAL A 212 -12.87 -2.85 -8.66
C VAL A 212 -13.72 -3.97 -8.02
N LYS A 213 -14.26 -4.92 -8.81
CA LYS A 213 -15.11 -6.02 -8.30
C LYS A 213 -14.35 -7.27 -7.86
N GLY A 214 -13.06 -7.38 -8.18
CA GLY A 214 -12.23 -8.56 -7.89
C GLY A 214 -11.76 -8.67 -6.44
N THR A 215 -12.41 -7.97 -5.50
CA THR A 215 -12.12 -7.92 -4.06
C THR A 215 -13.43 -8.16 -3.31
#